data_AF-W7W9Y6-F1
#
_entry.id   AF-W7W9Y6-F1
#
_cell.length_a   1.000
_cell.length_b   1.000
_cell.length_c   1.000
_cell.angle_alpha   90.00
_cell.angle_beta   90.00
_cell.angle_gamma   90.00
#
_symmetry.space_group_name_H-M   'P 1'
#
loop_
_entity.id
_entity.type
_entity.pdbx_description
1 polymer ?
#
loop_
_entity_poly.entity_id
_entity_poly.type
_entity_poly.pdbx_seq_one_letter_code
_entity_poly.pdbx_strand_id
1 'polypeptide(L)'
;MLVEVHDGAELDRALRLKTPLVGINNRNLRTFEVTLDTTLGLLPRVPPDRLLVTESGILAPADVRRMREAQVHAFLVGEAFMRAPDPGLALAALFG
;
A
#
# COMPACT_ATOMS: atom_id res chain seq x y z
N MET A 1 13.39 2.10 -8.21
CA MET A 1 13.13 0.70 -7.82
C MET A 1 12.21 0.74 -6.60
N LEU A 2 11.05 0.11 -6.66
CA LEU A 2 10.20 -0.07 -5.47
C LEU A 2 10.74 -1.27 -4.68
N VAL A 3 10.85 -1.16 -3.36
CA VAL A 3 11.18 -2.28 -2.48
C VAL A 3 9.95 -2.61 -1.66
N GLU A 4 9.45 -3.83 -1.83
CA GLU A 4 8.26 -4.34 -1.18
C GLU A 4 8.61 -5.02 0.16
N VAL A 5 7.81 -4.76 1.19
CA VAL A 5 7.96 -5.34 2.52
C VAL A 5 6.61 -5.79 3.08
N HIS A 6 6.63 -6.84 3.90
CA HIS A 6 5.42 -7.45 4.47
C HIS A 6 5.37 -7.32 6.00
N ASP A 7 6.51 -7.07 6.64
CA ASP A 7 6.60 -6.94 8.08
C ASP A 7 7.70 -5.95 8.50
N GLY A 8 7.78 -5.72 9.81
CA GLY A 8 8.72 -4.77 10.39
C GLY A 8 10.19 -5.17 10.21
N ALA A 9 10.50 -6.47 10.23
CA ALA A 9 11.86 -6.93 10.03
C ALA A 9 12.29 -6.73 8.57
N GLU A 10 11.39 -6.89 7.60
CA GLU A 10 11.64 -6.56 6.20
C GLU A 10 11.83 -5.05 6.00
N LEU A 11 10.97 -4.24 6.63
CA LEU A 11 11.10 -2.78 6.62
C LEU A 11 12.49 -2.33 7.11
N ASP A 12 12.98 -2.88 8.22
CA ASP A 12 14.31 -2.54 8.74
C ASP A 12 15.44 -2.87 7.75
N ARG A 13 15.28 -3.93 6.95
CA ARG A 13 16.23 -4.25 5.87
C ARG A 13 16.10 -3.27 4.71
N ALA A 14 14.86 -2.96 4.31
CA ALA A 14 14.58 -2.05 3.20
C ALA A 14 15.07 -0.62 3.47
N LEU A 15 14.96 -0.12 4.71
CA LEU A 15 15.42 1.22 5.07
C LEU A 15 16.93 1.42 4.90
N ARG A 16 17.73 0.35 4.89
CA ARG A 16 19.18 0.40 4.61
C ARG A 16 19.49 0.62 3.13
N LEU A 17 18.51 0.44 2.24
CA LEU A 17 18.67 0.66 0.81
C LEU A 17 18.52 2.15 0.48
N LYS A 18 19.19 2.60 -0.59
CA LYS A 18 19.16 4.00 -1.04
C LYS A 18 17.91 4.37 -1.86
N THR A 19 16.86 3.55 -1.84
CA THR A 19 15.66 3.81 -2.65
C THR A 19 14.70 4.77 -1.95
N PRO A 20 14.14 5.77 -2.66
CA PRO A 20 13.11 6.62 -2.08
C PRO A 20 11.76 5.92 -1.96
N LEU A 21 11.54 4.79 -2.64
CA LEU A 21 10.24 4.12 -2.70
C LEU A 21 10.22 2.86 -1.83
N VAL A 22 9.29 2.82 -0.87
CA VAL A 22 9.00 1.64 -0.03
C VAL A 22 7.55 1.25 -0.23
N GLY A 23 7.33 0.00 -0.65
CA GLY A 23 6.01 -0.60 -0.80
C GLY A 23 5.70 -1.47 0.41
N ILE A 24 4.54 -1.28 1.03
CA ILE A 24 4.04 -2.20 2.07
C ILE A 24 2.89 -3.01 1.48
N ASN A 25 3.06 -4.33 1.42
CA ASN A 25 2.03 -5.23 0.93
C ASN A 25 1.14 -5.72 2.07
N ASN A 26 -0.14 -5.36 1.99
CA ASN A 26 -1.16 -5.75 2.96
C ASN A 26 -1.55 -7.23 2.85
N ARG A 27 -1.13 -7.95 1.80
CA ARG A 27 -1.37 -9.38 1.62
C ARG A 27 -0.25 -10.20 2.25
N ASN A 28 -0.60 -11.00 3.25
CA ASN A 28 0.30 -12.00 3.80
C ASN A 28 0.42 -13.18 2.82
N LEU A 29 1.61 -13.43 2.28
CA LEU A 29 1.84 -14.50 1.30
C LEU A 29 1.79 -15.92 1.89
N ARG A 30 1.81 -16.07 3.23
CA ARG A 30 1.72 -17.37 3.92
C ARG A 30 0.28 -17.75 4.23
N THR A 31 -0.55 -16.78 4.62
CA THR A 31 -1.94 -17.00 5.04
C THR A 31 -2.97 -16.54 4.01
N PHE A 32 -2.55 -15.78 3.01
CA PHE A 32 -3.39 -15.06 2.03
C PHE A 32 -4.37 -14.05 2.64
N GLU A 33 -4.22 -13.75 3.93
CA GLU A 33 -4.96 -12.69 4.60
C GLU A 33 -4.56 -11.32 4.04
N VAL A 34 -5.52 -10.43 3.88
CA VAL A 34 -5.30 -9.06 3.43
C VAL A 34 -5.85 -8.11 4.48
N THR A 35 -4.97 -7.29 5.07
CA THR A 35 -5.38 -6.26 6.03
C THR A 35 -4.59 -4.97 5.85
N LEU A 36 -5.32 -3.85 5.79
CA LEU A 36 -4.76 -2.50 5.74
C LEU A 36 -4.00 -2.13 7.02
N ASP A 37 -4.22 -2.87 8.11
CA ASP A 37 -3.53 -2.66 9.37
C ASP A 37 -2.02 -2.90 9.25
N THR A 38 -1.57 -3.69 8.28
CA THR A 38 -0.14 -3.90 8.01
C THR A 38 0.55 -2.59 7.66
N THR A 39 0.05 -1.86 6.67
CA THR A 39 0.57 -0.52 6.33
C THR A 39 0.45 0.43 7.51
N LEU A 40 -0.70 0.48 8.18
CA LEU A 40 -0.96 1.43 9.27
C LEU A 40 -0.05 1.19 10.49
N GLY A 41 0.23 -0.08 10.83
CA GLY A 41 1.10 -0.44 11.95
C GLY A 41 2.58 -0.19 11.67
N LEU A 42 2.99 -0.24 10.39
CA LEU A 42 4.37 0.00 9.98
C LEU A 42 4.67 1.47 9.65
N LEU A 43 3.64 2.26 9.33
CA LEU A 43 3.74 3.68 8.98
C LEU A 43 4.61 4.50 9.95
N PRO A 44 4.49 4.40 11.29
CA PRO A 44 5.30 5.21 12.21
C PRO A 44 6.81 4.96 12.13
N ARG A 45 7.21 3.84 11.51
CA ARG A 45 8.61 3.45 11.33
C ARG A 45 9.17 3.89 9.99
N VAL A 46 8.33 4.40 9.09
CA VAL A 46 8.75 4.86 7.77
C VAL A 46 9.28 6.29 7.90
N PRO A 47 10.56 6.54 7.57
CA PRO A 47 11.13 7.89 7.61
C PRO A 47 10.48 8.81 6.57
N PRO A 48 10.41 10.13 6.83
CA PRO A 48 9.73 11.09 5.96
C PRO A 48 10.42 11.33 4.61
N ASP A 49 11.69 10.90 4.44
CA ASP A 49 12.41 10.94 3.16
C ASP A 49 12.01 9.78 2.23
N ARG A 50 11.16 8.86 2.68
CA ARG A 50 10.65 7.75 1.90
C ARG A 50 9.22 8.03 1.45
N LEU A 51 8.96 7.81 0.17
CA LEU A 51 7.61 7.73 -0.35
C LEU A 51 7.07 6.32 -0.08
N LEU A 52 6.15 6.24 0.86
CA LEU A 52 5.42 5.01 1.17
C LEU A 52 4.32 4.75 0.14
N VAL A 53 4.31 3.55 -0.42
CA VAL A 53 3.27 3.03 -1.32
C VAL A 53 2.55 1.89 -0.61
N THR A 54 1.23 1.98 -0.45
CA THR A 54 0.43 0.87 0.10
C THR A 54 -0.06 -0.03 -1.03
N GLU A 55 0.03 -1.35 -0.84
CA GLU A 55 -0.31 -2.35 -1.86
C GLU A 55 -1.31 -3.38 -1.30
N SER A 56 -2.18 -3.90 -2.17
CA SER A 56 -3.25 -4.85 -1.82
C SER A 56 -4.31 -4.32 -0.84
N GLY A 57 -5.54 -4.84 -0.94
CA GLY A 57 -6.62 -4.56 0.03
C GLY A 57 -7.38 -3.25 -0.15
N ILE A 58 -7.05 -2.44 -1.17
CA ILE A 58 -7.79 -1.22 -1.51
C ILE A 58 -8.91 -1.59 -2.48
N LEU A 59 -10.14 -1.71 -1.98
CA LEU A 59 -11.29 -2.21 -2.76
C LEU A 59 -12.42 -1.19 -2.83
N ALA A 60 -12.51 -0.27 -1.87
CA ALA A 60 -13.55 0.75 -1.80
C ALA A 60 -12.98 2.14 -1.50
N PRO A 61 -13.72 3.22 -1.79
CA PRO A 61 -13.32 4.59 -1.45
C PRO A 61 -13.08 4.79 0.06
N ALA A 62 -13.74 3.99 0.91
CA ALA A 62 -13.51 4.00 2.35
C ALA A 62 -12.08 3.59 2.72
N ASP A 63 -11.48 2.64 2.01
CA ASP A 63 -10.11 2.19 2.21
C ASP A 63 -9.11 3.30 1.85
N VAL A 64 -9.37 3.99 0.74
CA VAL A 64 -8.59 5.15 0.30
C VAL A 64 -8.67 6.28 1.32
N ARG A 65 -9.87 6.59 1.83
CA ARG A 65 -10.06 7.60 2.88
C ARG A 65 -9.29 7.23 4.14
N ARG A 66 -9.43 5.99 4.63
CA ARG A 66 -8.71 5.50 5.81
C ARG A 66 -7.19 5.65 5.68
N MET A 67 -6.64 5.34 4.51
CA MET A 67 -5.21 5.51 4.23
C MET A 67 -4.78 6.98 4.17
N ARG A 68 -5.58 7.83 3.52
CA ARG A 68 -5.31 9.28 3.42
C ARG A 68 -5.38 9.99 4.78
N GLU A 69 -6.31 9.59 5.65
CA GLU A 69 -6.42 10.07 7.03
C GLU A 69 -5.15 9.73 7.84
N ALA A 70 -4.53 8.59 7.52
CA ALA A 70 -3.22 8.20 8.07
C ALA A 70 -2.03 8.77 7.27
N GLN A 71 -2.23 9.77 6.40
CA GLN A 71 -1.18 10.39 5.58
C GLN A 71 -0.49 9.46 4.57
N VAL A 72 -1.15 8.36 4.18
CA VAL A 72 -0.71 7.49 3.08
C VAL A 72 -1.38 7.93 1.79
N HIS A 73 -0.59 8.41 0.84
CA HIS A 73 -1.09 9.06 -0.38
C HIS A 73 -0.73 8.34 -1.69
N ALA A 74 0.19 7.37 -1.66
CA ALA A 74 0.54 6.57 -2.82
C ALA A 74 0.02 5.14 -2.68
N PHE A 75 -0.59 4.64 -3.76
CA PHE A 75 -1.31 3.37 -3.79
C PHE A 75 -0.88 2.57 -5.02
N LEU A 76 -0.70 1.27 -4.86
CA LEU A 76 -0.55 0.33 -5.97
C LEU A 76 -1.75 -0.61 -5.97
N VAL A 77 -2.65 -0.40 -6.94
CA VAL A 77 -3.91 -1.14 -7.07
C VAL A 77 -3.96 -1.77 -8.45
N GLY A 78 -3.89 -3.10 -8.50
CA GLY A 78 -3.92 -3.87 -9.75
C GLY A 78 -5.21 -4.68 -9.90
N GLU A 79 -5.39 -5.70 -9.05
CA GLU A 79 -6.44 -6.72 -9.19
C GLU A 79 -7.87 -6.12 -9.27
N ALA A 80 -8.16 -5.09 -8.47
CA ALA A 80 -9.48 -4.44 -8.48
C ALA A 80 -9.83 -3.81 -9.83
N PHE A 81 -8.85 -3.22 -10.52
CA PHE A 81 -9.07 -2.57 -11.81
C PHE A 81 -9.04 -3.56 -12.97
N MET A 82 -8.21 -4.61 -12.90
CA MET A 82 -8.14 -5.62 -13.94
C MET A 82 -9.41 -6.47 -14.07
N ARG A 83 -10.24 -6.50 -13.02
CA ARG A 83 -11.56 -7.16 -13.03
C ARG A 83 -12.70 -6.24 -13.44
N ALA A 84 -12.46 -4.93 -13.51
CA ALA A 84 -13.48 -3.97 -13.89
C ALA A 84 -13.70 -3.98 -15.41
N PRO A 85 -14.97 -3.86 -15.88
CA PRO A 85 -15.25 -3.70 -17.30
C PRO A 85 -14.60 -2.46 -17.91
N ASP A 86 -14.47 -1.40 -17.09
CA ASP A 86 -13.75 -0.17 -17.42
C ASP A 86 -12.84 0.20 -16.23
N PRO A 87 -11.53 -0.07 -16.34
CA PRO A 87 -10.55 0.27 -15.31
C PRO A 87 -10.49 1.77 -14.99
N GLY A 88 -10.75 2.64 -15.96
CA GLY A 88 -10.72 4.10 -15.78
C GLY A 88 -11.89 4.59 -14.93
N LEU A 89 -13.10 4.07 -15.18
CA LEU A 89 -14.26 4.35 -14.34
C LEU A 89 -14.08 3.78 -12.92
N ALA A 90 -13.50 2.59 -12.79
CA ALA A 90 -13.21 2.01 -11.48
C ALA A 90 -12.19 2.85 -10.68
N LEU A 91 -11.15 3.36 -11.34
CA LEU A 91 -10.18 4.28 -10.74
C LEU A 91 -10.87 5.58 -10.28
N ALA A 92 -11.70 6.18 -11.13
CA ALA A 92 -12.45 7.39 -10.80
C ALA A 92 -13.41 7.17 -9.62
N ALA A 93 -14.08 6.02 -9.55
CA ALA A 93 -14.97 5.69 -8.43
C ALA A 93 -14.21 5.54 -7.10
N LEU A 94 -12.96 5.07 -7.13
CA LEU A 94 -12.12 4.83 -5.96
C LEU A 94 -11.43 6.10 -5.43
N PHE A 95 -11.01 7.00 -6.32
CA PHE A 95 -10.17 8.15 -5.97
C PHE A 95 -10.78 9.52 -6.28
N GLY A 96 -11.90 9.57 -7.01
CA GLY A 96 -12.60 10.79 -7.42
C GLY A 96 -13.50 11.41 -6.36
#